data_AF-A0A947IJ72-F1
#
_entry.id   AF-A0A947IJ72-F1
#
_cell.length_a   1.000
_cell.length_b   1.000
_cell.length_c   1.000
_cell.angle_alpha   90.00
_cell.angle_beta   90.00
_cell.angle_gamma   90.00
#
_symmetry.space_group_name_H-M   'P 1'
#
loop_
_entity.id
_entity.type
_entity.pdbx_description
1 polymer ?
#
loop_
_entity_poly.entity_id
_entity_poly.type
_entity_poly.pdbx_seq_one_letter_code
_entity_poly.pdbx_strand_id
1 'polypeptide(L)'
;MRTVVKATLFLLLASLVSAGALALGRKEAPQKSASDIPDTTMTAREGIAGRVEIWEGNFMPMVEPSKRSGQITPGAGRRVRVHKPVMISGGLAPDRRDSVTTTLVAESVCDSLGEFFLAVPPGKYSIFVEEGGDWYYNGFDGEGVQGAVTVDSGKVSEIVIKVTTKASF
;
A
#
# COMPACT_ATOMS: atom_id res chain seq x y z
N MET A 1 -31.99 45.01 25.19
CA MET A 1 -33.25 44.24 25.26
C MET A 1 -32.90 42.75 25.26
N ARG A 2 -33.30 42.06 26.34
CA ARG A 2 -33.64 40.62 26.47
C ARG A 2 -32.57 39.57 26.06
N THR A 3 -32.19 38.55 26.83
CA THR A 3 -32.44 38.11 28.22
C THR A 3 -31.39 37.00 28.50
N VAL A 4 -30.78 37.01 29.69
CA VAL A 4 -29.94 35.93 30.24
C VAL A 4 -30.82 34.79 30.73
N VAL A 5 -30.47 33.51 30.48
CA VAL A 5 -30.97 32.40 31.31
C VAL A 5 -29.81 31.50 31.74
N LYS A 6 -29.64 31.46 33.06
CA LYS A 6 -28.75 30.59 33.85
C LYS A 6 -29.47 29.28 34.22
N ALA A 7 -28.66 28.34 34.71
CA ALA A 7 -29.00 27.24 35.64
C ALA A 7 -29.75 26.05 35.01
N THR A 8 -29.40 24.79 35.31
CA THR A 8 -29.63 24.23 36.64
C THR A 8 -28.76 22.99 36.90
N LEU A 9 -28.02 23.07 38.00
CA LEU A 9 -27.39 22.02 38.78
C LEU A 9 -28.48 21.14 39.42
N PHE A 10 -28.38 19.81 39.35
CA PHE A 10 -29.15 18.93 40.24
C PHE A 10 -28.23 17.95 40.97
N LEU A 11 -28.42 17.96 42.28
CA LEU A 11 -27.65 17.35 43.35
C LEU A 11 -28.28 16.01 43.75
N LEU A 12 -27.43 15.04 44.12
CA LEU A 12 -27.60 13.89 45.03
C LEU A 12 -29.01 13.39 45.41
N LEU A 13 -29.19 12.06 45.40
CA LEU A 13 -29.65 11.34 46.60
C LEU A 13 -29.21 9.87 46.60
N ALA A 14 -28.63 9.44 47.72
CA ALA A 14 -28.29 8.07 48.05
C ALA A 14 -29.49 7.35 48.69
N SER A 15 -29.57 6.03 48.55
CA SER A 15 -30.26 5.18 49.53
C SER A 15 -29.72 3.74 49.54
N LEU A 16 -29.15 3.38 50.69
CA LEU A 16 -28.87 2.04 51.22
C LEU A 16 -30.10 1.13 51.25
N VAL A 17 -29.83 -0.20 51.38
CA VAL A 17 -30.54 -1.28 52.14
C VAL A 17 -30.31 -2.59 51.34
N SER A 18 -29.95 -3.77 51.87
CA SER A 18 -29.48 -4.25 53.17
C SER A 18 -28.98 -5.71 52.97
N ALA A 19 -28.39 -6.28 54.01
CA ALA A 19 -27.65 -7.53 54.09
C ALA A 19 -28.43 -8.82 53.75
N GLY A 20 -27.69 -9.87 53.41
CA GLY A 20 -28.16 -11.26 53.37
C GLY A 20 -27.03 -12.24 53.09
N ALA A 21 -26.38 -12.74 54.15
CA ALA A 21 -25.40 -13.82 54.08
C ALA A 21 -26.12 -15.17 53.87
N LEU A 22 -25.67 -15.96 52.90
CA LEU A 22 -25.86 -17.42 52.92
C LEU A 22 -24.60 -18.09 52.37
N ALA A 23 -23.85 -18.71 53.27
CA ALA A 23 -22.78 -19.62 52.94
C ALA A 23 -23.37 -20.93 52.40
N LEU A 24 -23.07 -21.25 51.14
CA LEU A 24 -23.14 -22.61 50.62
C LEU A 24 -21.93 -22.83 49.72
N GLY A 25 -21.13 -23.84 50.09
CA GLY A 25 -19.86 -24.14 49.47
C GLY A 25 -19.95 -24.31 47.96
N ARG A 26 -18.96 -23.76 47.26
CA ARG A 26 -18.72 -24.06 45.86
C ARG A 26 -17.23 -24.35 45.71
N LYS A 27 -16.94 -25.60 45.30
CA LYS A 27 -15.63 -26.11 44.90
C LYS A 27 -14.81 -25.04 44.20
N GLU A 28 -13.54 -24.91 44.60
CA GLU A 28 -12.51 -24.28 43.77
C GLU A 28 -12.56 -24.92 42.38
N ALA A 29 -12.85 -24.10 41.37
CA ALA A 29 -12.74 -24.49 39.98
C ALA A 29 -11.24 -24.55 39.62
N PRO A 30 -10.82 -25.46 38.71
CA PRO A 30 -9.43 -25.49 38.27
C PRO A 30 -9.08 -24.15 37.62
N GLN A 31 -7.93 -23.57 37.99
CA GLN A 31 -7.33 -22.45 37.28
C GLN A 31 -7.12 -22.87 35.82
N LYS A 32 -8.04 -22.43 34.94
CA LYS A 32 -7.87 -22.49 33.49
C LYS A 32 -6.67 -21.60 33.16
N SER A 33 -5.56 -22.23 32.80
CA SER A 33 -4.38 -21.56 32.22
C SER A 33 -4.84 -20.54 31.19
N ALA A 34 -4.39 -19.29 31.38
CA ALA A 34 -4.48 -18.25 30.37
C ALA A 34 -3.50 -18.59 29.23
N SER A 35 -3.88 -19.53 28.38
CA SER A 35 -3.13 -19.93 27.20
C SER A 35 -4.10 -20.24 26.08
N ASP A 36 -4.92 -19.24 25.71
CA ASP A 36 -5.77 -19.23 24.51
C ASP A 36 -6.24 -17.78 24.24
N ILE A 37 -5.32 -16.81 24.29
CA ILE A 37 -5.54 -15.57 23.54
C ILE A 37 -4.94 -15.88 22.17
N PRO A 38 -5.74 -15.97 21.08
CA PRO A 38 -5.16 -16.04 19.75
C PRO A 38 -4.28 -14.81 19.63
N ASP A 39 -2.99 -15.04 19.44
CA ASP A 39 -2.01 -14.03 19.08
C ASP A 39 -2.56 -13.36 17.82
N THR A 40 -3.28 -12.25 18.01
CA THR A 40 -3.57 -11.31 16.96
C THR A 40 -2.29 -10.52 16.80
N THR A 41 -1.24 -11.23 16.39
CA THR A 41 0.05 -10.68 16.02
C THR A 41 -0.29 -9.61 15.02
N MET A 42 0.18 -8.39 15.27
CA MET A 42 0.06 -7.27 14.34
C MET A 42 0.31 -7.82 12.94
N THR A 43 -0.72 -7.82 12.08
CA THR A 43 -0.61 -8.28 10.69
C THR A 43 0.54 -7.49 10.09
N ALA A 44 1.71 -8.14 9.96
CA ALA A 44 2.87 -7.50 9.39
C ALA A 44 2.45 -7.00 8.01
N ARG A 45 2.51 -5.68 7.81
CA ARG A 45 2.18 -5.09 6.51
C ARG A 45 3.27 -5.57 5.55
N GLU A 46 2.92 -6.52 4.70
CA GLU A 46 3.73 -6.95 3.56
C GLU A 46 3.11 -6.45 2.26
N GLY A 47 3.96 -6.23 1.25
CA GLY A 47 3.51 -5.76 -0.05
C GLY A 47 4.50 -4.84 -0.74
N ILE A 48 3.98 -3.93 -1.54
CA ILE A 48 4.78 -3.00 -2.34
C ILE A 48 4.34 -1.57 -2.00
N ALA A 49 5.28 -0.76 -1.54
CA ALA A 49 5.13 0.67 -1.42
C ALA A 49 5.95 1.35 -2.51
N GLY A 50 5.47 2.46 -3.03
CA GLY A 50 6.29 3.20 -3.98
C GLY A 50 5.69 4.52 -4.36
N ARG A 51 6.38 5.17 -5.30
CA ARG A 51 5.90 6.39 -5.93
C ARG A 51 6.10 6.34 -7.43
N VAL A 52 5.18 6.95 -8.16
CA VAL A 52 5.29 7.21 -9.58
C VAL A 52 5.78 8.64 -9.79
N GLU A 53 6.82 8.79 -10.59
CA GLU A 53 7.38 10.09 -10.98
C GLU A 53 7.25 10.26 -12.49
N ILE A 54 6.77 11.41 -12.94
CA ILE A 54 6.72 11.76 -14.36
C ILE A 54 7.93 12.64 -14.67
N TRP A 55 8.81 12.13 -15.53
CA TRP A 55 10.06 12.76 -15.92
C TRP A 55 9.89 13.31 -17.34
N GLU A 56 9.61 14.61 -17.46
CA GLU A 56 9.47 15.28 -18.76
C GLU A 56 10.72 16.10 -19.09
N GLY A 57 11.43 15.74 -20.16
CA GLY A 57 12.60 16.49 -20.66
C GLY A 57 13.84 15.62 -20.90
N ASN A 58 15.01 16.27 -20.94
CA ASN A 58 16.28 15.61 -21.18
C ASN A 58 16.83 14.96 -19.90
N PHE A 59 16.36 13.74 -19.64
CA PHE A 59 16.84 12.87 -18.56
C PHE A 59 17.58 11.63 -19.07
N MET A 60 18.15 11.71 -20.28
CA MET A 60 18.88 10.59 -20.88
C MET A 60 20.08 10.17 -20.01
N PRO A 61 20.34 8.87 -19.82
CA PRO A 61 21.44 8.40 -18.96
C PRO A 61 22.82 8.91 -19.38
N MET A 62 23.03 9.16 -20.68
CA MET A 62 24.30 9.60 -21.26
C MET A 62 24.57 11.11 -21.11
N VAL A 63 23.60 11.89 -20.63
CA VAL A 63 23.76 13.32 -20.38
C VAL A 63 24.29 13.53 -18.96
N GLU A 64 25.36 14.32 -18.83
CA GLU A 64 25.91 14.73 -17.54
C GLU A 64 24.78 15.25 -16.63
N PRO A 65 24.75 14.90 -15.34
CA PRO A 65 23.66 15.31 -14.45
C PRO A 65 23.40 16.82 -14.43
N SER A 66 24.45 17.64 -14.55
CA SER A 66 24.38 19.11 -14.63
C SER A 66 23.74 19.64 -15.92
N LYS A 67 23.68 18.82 -16.97
CA LYS A 67 23.09 19.13 -18.27
C LYS A 67 21.70 18.53 -18.46
N ARG A 68 21.24 17.70 -17.51
CA ARG A 68 19.86 17.22 -17.50
C ARG A 68 18.93 18.39 -17.28
N SER A 69 17.85 18.42 -18.04
CA SER A 69 16.87 19.51 -18.01
C SER A 69 15.47 18.94 -18.14
N GLY A 70 14.50 19.60 -17.53
CA GLY A 70 13.13 19.13 -17.52
C GLY A 70 12.49 19.26 -16.16
N GLN A 71 11.34 18.62 -16.01
CA GLN A 71 10.54 18.66 -14.80
C GLN A 71 10.23 17.24 -14.34
N ILE A 72 10.40 17.00 -13.04
CA ILE A 72 9.93 15.79 -12.37
C ILE A 72 8.69 16.18 -11.58
N THR A 73 7.56 15.52 -11.86
CA THR A 73 6.31 15.74 -11.14
C THR A 73 5.77 14.47 -10.53
N PRO A 74 4.94 14.56 -9.47
CA PRO A 74 4.18 13.44 -8.96
C PRO A 74 3.32 12.79 -10.04
N GLY A 75 3.35 11.46 -10.10
CA GLY A 75 2.44 10.65 -10.92
C GLY A 75 1.04 10.56 -10.33
N ALA A 76 0.47 11.68 -9.89
CA ALA A 76 -0.82 11.70 -9.23
C ALA A 76 -1.93 11.14 -10.12
N GLY A 77 -2.82 10.34 -9.53
CA GLY A 77 -3.95 9.73 -10.22
C GLY A 77 -3.60 8.57 -11.17
N ARG A 78 -2.32 8.19 -11.32
CA ARG A 78 -1.95 7.02 -12.14
C ARG A 78 -2.41 5.73 -11.48
N ARG A 79 -2.93 4.80 -12.29
CA ARG A 79 -3.24 3.45 -11.85
C ARG A 79 -1.98 2.58 -11.90
N VAL A 80 -1.69 1.91 -10.80
CA VAL A 80 -0.62 0.93 -10.67
C VAL A 80 -1.24 -0.46 -10.58
N ARG A 81 -0.69 -1.42 -11.31
CA ARG A 81 -1.14 -2.81 -11.32
C ARG A 81 0.00 -3.76 -11.09
N VAL A 82 -0.24 -4.75 -10.24
CA VAL A 82 0.68 -5.84 -9.94
C VAL A 82 0.10 -7.12 -10.51
N HIS A 83 0.88 -7.78 -11.34
CA HIS A 83 0.53 -9.04 -11.99
C HIS A 83 1.50 -10.15 -11.56
N LYS A 84 1.10 -11.41 -11.78
CA LYS A 84 2.04 -12.53 -11.82
C LYS A 84 3.14 -12.25 -12.87
N PRO A 85 4.37 -12.80 -12.70
CA PRO A 85 5.52 -12.47 -13.55
C PRO A 85 5.19 -12.48 -15.05
N VAL A 86 5.39 -11.33 -15.69
CA VAL A 86 5.22 -11.14 -17.13
C VAL A 86 6.60 -11.24 -17.78
N MET A 87 6.78 -12.25 -18.63
CA MET A 87 8.05 -12.46 -19.32
C MET A 87 8.16 -11.58 -20.56
N ILE A 88 9.37 -11.21 -20.94
CA ILE A 88 9.65 -10.63 -22.25
C ILE A 88 9.44 -11.69 -23.33
N SER A 89 8.34 -11.59 -24.10
CA SER A 89 8.07 -12.52 -25.19
C SER A 89 8.71 -12.03 -26.49
N GLY A 90 9.83 -12.64 -26.88
CA GLY A 90 10.28 -12.74 -28.27
C GLY A 90 10.45 -11.47 -29.12
N GLY A 91 10.51 -10.27 -28.53
CA GLY A 91 10.71 -9.02 -29.26
C GLY A 91 9.45 -8.26 -29.67
N LEU A 92 8.27 -8.62 -29.15
CA LEU A 92 7.08 -7.76 -29.24
C LEU A 92 7.27 -6.52 -28.35
N ALA A 93 6.80 -5.37 -28.84
CA ALA A 93 6.94 -4.08 -28.17
C ALA A 93 6.45 -4.19 -26.71
N PRO A 94 7.30 -3.88 -25.72
CA PRO A 94 7.08 -4.20 -24.31
C PRO A 94 5.92 -3.47 -23.62
N ASP A 95 5.26 -2.54 -24.29
CA ASP A 95 4.39 -1.54 -23.69
C ASP A 95 2.89 -1.79 -23.93
N ARG A 96 2.52 -2.71 -24.83
CA ARG A 96 1.11 -2.88 -25.19
C ARG A 96 0.28 -3.46 -24.05
N ARG A 97 -0.83 -2.78 -23.73
CA ARG A 97 -1.75 -3.24 -22.68
C ARG A 97 -2.16 -4.70 -22.82
N ASP A 98 -2.52 -5.09 -24.04
CA ASP A 98 -3.07 -6.41 -24.35
C ASP A 98 -2.04 -7.54 -24.29
N SER A 99 -0.75 -7.22 -24.15
CA SER A 99 0.33 -8.22 -24.00
C SER A 99 0.38 -8.84 -22.60
N VAL A 100 -0.16 -8.16 -21.58
CA VAL A 100 -0.19 -8.64 -20.20
C VAL A 100 -1.39 -9.54 -20.02
N THR A 101 -1.17 -10.85 -20.18
CA THR A 101 -2.18 -11.90 -20.02
C THR A 101 -2.13 -12.63 -18.69
N THR A 102 -1.14 -12.30 -17.85
CA THR A 102 -0.97 -12.93 -16.54
C THR A 102 -1.97 -12.39 -15.53
N THR A 103 -2.25 -13.18 -14.50
CA THR A 103 -3.24 -12.84 -13.46
C THR A 103 -2.92 -11.52 -12.77
N LEU A 104 -3.88 -10.60 -12.76
CA LEU A 104 -3.86 -9.41 -11.91
C LEU A 104 -3.96 -9.82 -10.44
N VAL A 105 -3.02 -9.37 -9.63
CA VAL A 105 -2.93 -9.68 -8.19
C VAL A 105 -3.50 -8.55 -7.36
N ALA A 106 -3.13 -7.30 -7.68
CA ALA A 106 -3.60 -6.12 -6.97
C ALA A 106 -3.51 -4.86 -7.86
N GLU A 107 -4.30 -3.84 -7.55
CA GLU A 107 -4.21 -2.53 -8.17
C GLU A 107 -4.52 -1.40 -7.18
N SER A 108 -3.96 -0.22 -7.45
CA SER A 108 -4.19 1.00 -6.68
C SER A 108 -4.10 2.21 -7.60
N VAL A 109 -4.64 3.33 -7.15
CA VAL A 109 -4.43 4.64 -7.76
C VAL A 109 -3.44 5.42 -6.89
N CYS A 110 -2.51 6.13 -7.52
CA CYS A 110 -1.56 6.97 -6.84
C CYS A 110 -2.25 8.21 -6.25
N ASP A 111 -1.81 8.63 -5.06
CA ASP A 111 -2.32 9.83 -4.41
C ASP A 111 -1.77 11.13 -5.04
N SER A 112 -2.01 12.28 -4.40
CA SER A 112 -1.54 13.59 -4.88
C SER A 112 -0.02 13.73 -4.94
N LEU A 113 0.73 12.92 -4.18
CA LEU A 113 2.18 12.87 -4.16
C LEU A 113 2.73 11.79 -5.10
N GLY A 114 1.84 11.07 -5.80
CA GLY A 114 2.22 9.96 -6.67
C GLY A 114 2.51 8.67 -5.89
N GLU A 115 2.20 8.63 -4.60
CA GLU A 115 2.48 7.49 -3.72
C GLU A 115 1.38 6.42 -3.83
N PHE A 116 1.77 5.17 -3.66
CA PHE A 116 0.87 4.03 -3.64
C PHE A 116 1.34 2.94 -2.67
N PHE A 117 0.38 2.14 -2.20
CA PHE A 117 0.66 0.92 -1.45
C PHE A 117 -0.24 -0.21 -1.94
N LEU A 118 0.33 -1.39 -2.14
CA LEU A 118 -0.35 -2.60 -2.58
C LEU A 118 -0.01 -3.73 -1.62
N ALA A 119 -1.00 -4.16 -0.82
CA ALA A 119 -0.86 -5.34 0.04
C ALA A 119 -0.85 -6.59 -0.84
N VAL A 120 0.30 -7.24 -0.97
CA VAL A 120 0.46 -8.47 -1.75
C VAL A 120 1.30 -9.47 -0.96
N PRO A 121 1.00 -10.77 -1.03
CA PRO A 121 1.75 -11.78 -0.31
C PRO A 121 3.18 -11.92 -0.85
N PRO A 122 4.08 -12.64 -0.15
CA PRO A 122 5.44 -12.82 -0.59
C PRO A 122 5.50 -13.53 -1.93
N GLY A 123 6.40 -13.07 -2.80
CA GLY A 123 6.51 -13.59 -4.15
C GLY A 123 7.16 -12.62 -5.11
N LYS A 124 7.30 -13.09 -6.35
CA LYS A 124 7.84 -12.35 -7.48
C LYS A 124 6.71 -11.89 -8.38
N TYR A 125 6.76 -10.64 -8.82
CA TYR A 125 5.70 -9.99 -9.56
C TYR A 125 6.23 -9.09 -10.67
N SER A 126 5.32 -8.71 -11.56
CA SER A 126 5.52 -7.60 -12.49
C SER A 126 4.63 -6.44 -12.07
N ILE A 127 5.18 -5.23 -12.05
CA ILE A 127 4.44 -4.01 -11.74
C ILE A 127 4.43 -3.05 -12.93
N PHE A 128 3.24 -2.49 -13.20
CA PHE A 128 2.98 -1.61 -14.33
C PHE A 128 2.21 -0.36 -13.88
N VAL A 129 2.40 0.72 -14.62
CA VAL A 129 1.64 1.96 -14.52
C VAL A 129 0.84 2.14 -15.80
N GLU A 130 -0.44 2.45 -15.69
CA GLU A 130 -1.26 2.87 -16.83
C GLU A 130 -0.83 4.24 -17.32
N GLU A 131 -0.37 4.33 -18.57
CA GLU A 131 0.04 5.59 -19.19
C GLU A 131 -0.37 5.58 -20.68
N GLY A 132 -1.10 6.59 -21.14
CA GLY A 132 -1.44 6.74 -22.57
C GLY A 132 -2.33 5.63 -23.17
N GLY A 133 -2.94 4.78 -22.35
CA GLY A 133 -3.71 3.60 -22.80
C GLY A 133 -2.91 2.29 -22.80
N ASP A 134 -1.61 2.37 -22.54
CA ASP A 134 -0.66 1.26 -22.54
C ASP A 134 -0.05 1.04 -21.14
N TRP A 135 0.87 0.07 -21.01
CA TRP A 135 1.59 -0.21 -19.78
C TRP A 135 3.00 0.39 -19.81
N TYR A 136 3.33 1.12 -18.75
CA TYR A 136 4.68 1.58 -18.48
C TYR A 136 5.30 0.80 -17.31
N TYR A 137 6.57 0.46 -17.41
CA TYR A 137 7.35 -0.14 -16.32
C TYR A 137 8.83 0.21 -16.45
N ASN A 138 9.60 0.00 -15.39
CA ASN A 138 11.05 0.16 -15.44
C ASN A 138 11.76 -1.19 -15.38
N GLY A 139 12.54 -1.50 -16.42
CA GLY A 139 13.54 -2.57 -16.41
C GLY A 139 13.00 -4.00 -16.38
N PHE A 140 13.92 -4.94 -16.22
CA PHE A 140 13.66 -6.38 -16.06
C PHE A 140 14.73 -7.00 -15.15
N ASP A 141 14.48 -8.17 -14.60
CA ASP A 141 15.31 -8.82 -13.56
C ASP A 141 16.44 -9.73 -14.07
N GLY A 142 16.90 -9.55 -15.31
CA GLY A 142 17.92 -10.43 -15.92
C GLY A 142 17.42 -11.82 -16.32
N GLU A 143 16.34 -12.31 -15.72
CA GLU A 143 15.61 -13.52 -16.14
C GLU A 143 14.51 -13.18 -17.18
N GLY A 144 14.27 -11.89 -17.41
CA GLY A 144 13.35 -11.40 -18.42
C GLY A 144 11.95 -11.11 -17.88
N VAL A 145 11.74 -11.08 -16.55
CA VAL A 145 10.49 -10.58 -15.97
C VAL A 145 10.47 -9.07 -16.08
N GLN A 146 9.46 -8.54 -16.75
CA GLN A 146 9.26 -7.11 -16.96
C GLN A 146 8.76 -6.45 -15.67
N GLY A 147 9.27 -5.25 -15.35
CA GLY A 147 8.83 -4.49 -14.18
C GLY A 147 8.96 -5.31 -12.89
N ALA A 148 10.04 -6.07 -12.78
CA ALA A 148 10.16 -7.08 -11.73
C ALA A 148 10.24 -6.45 -10.33
N VAL A 149 9.46 -7.00 -9.41
CA VAL A 149 9.49 -6.66 -7.99
C VAL A 149 9.30 -7.94 -7.16
N THR A 150 10.09 -8.07 -6.10
CA THR A 150 10.02 -9.20 -5.17
C THR A 150 9.55 -8.69 -3.82
N VAL A 151 8.58 -9.38 -3.22
CA VAL A 151 8.12 -9.15 -1.84
C VAL A 151 8.59 -10.32 -0.99
N ASP A 152 9.39 -10.02 0.03
CA ASP A 152 9.81 -11.01 1.02
C ASP A 152 8.76 -11.14 2.13
N SER A 153 8.74 -12.30 2.80
CA SER A 153 7.87 -12.56 3.95
C SER A 153 7.95 -11.48 5.01
N GLY A 154 6.81 -10.86 5.34
CA GLY A 154 6.71 -9.82 6.36
C GLY A 154 7.42 -8.51 6.00
N LYS A 155 7.75 -8.26 4.73
CA LYS A 155 8.41 -7.02 4.29
C LYS A 155 7.57 -6.23 3.28
N VAL A 156 7.82 -4.92 3.26
CA VAL A 156 7.38 -4.02 2.20
C VAL A 156 8.54 -3.75 1.26
N SER A 157 8.32 -3.96 -0.03
CA SER A 157 9.28 -3.62 -1.07
C SER A 157 9.04 -2.18 -1.53
N GLU A 158 10.08 -1.36 -1.44
CA GLU A 158 10.04 0.05 -1.83
C GLU A 158 10.57 0.25 -3.25
N ILE A 159 9.77 0.92 -4.10
CA ILE A 159 10.16 1.18 -5.49
C ILE A 159 9.83 2.60 -5.95
N VAL A 160 10.49 3.03 -7.03
CA VAL A 160 10.19 4.28 -7.73
C VAL A 160 10.00 3.96 -9.20
N ILE A 161 8.81 4.26 -9.72
CA ILE A 161 8.51 4.08 -11.14
C ILE A 161 8.67 5.43 -11.84
N LYS A 162 9.69 5.56 -12.69
CA LYS A 162 10.03 6.78 -13.42
C LYS A 162 9.46 6.68 -14.83
N VAL A 163 8.34 7.35 -15.06
CA VAL A 163 7.71 7.46 -16.37
C VAL A 163 8.39 8.57 -17.16
N THR A 164 9.28 8.20 -18.08
CA THR A 164 10.03 9.16 -18.90
C THR A 164 9.27 9.49 -20.18
N THR A 165 9.03 10.77 -20.45
CA THR A 165 8.40 11.25 -21.68
C THR A 165 9.25 12.33 -22.36
N LYS A 166 9.11 12.46 -23.69
CA LYS A 166 9.79 13.50 -24.49
C LYS A 166 11.33 13.49 -24.36
N ALA A 167 11.95 12.31 -24.39
CA ALA A 167 13.40 12.22 -24.53
C ALA A 167 13.82 12.78 -25.90
N SER A 168 14.59 13.87 -25.91
CA SER A 168 15.14 14.50 -27.12
C SER A 168 16.67 14.44 -27.09
N PHE A 169 17.27 14.15 -28.25
CA PHE A 169 18.72 14.09 -28.47
C PHE A 169 19.31 15.48 -28.69
#